data_AF-A0A820BA36-F1
#
_entry.id   AF-A0A820BA36-F1
#
_cell.length_a   1.000
_cell.length_b   1.000
_cell.length_c   1.000
_cell.angle_alpha   90.00
_cell.angle_beta   90.00
_cell.angle_gamma   90.00
#
_symmetry.space_group_name_H-M   'P 1'
#
loop_
_entity.id
_entity.type
_entity.pdbx_description
1 polymer ?
#
loop_
_entity_poly.entity_id
_entity_poly.type
_entity_poly.pdbx_seq_one_letter_code
_entity_poly.pdbx_strand_id
1 'polypeptide(L)'
;MASAACCRAPILRRPSSHYQWYWNYRQDDGKEEEWMKYINIDNEIIEDAYNEQKDEVEIDGSIMINLKQQIQYQKVDLSEQCVIKRVLLEERVGRNVHLQEERFSQTIVVSTTTSIDGQRDLPRRDADTHAASIEKYDLFSNDVQTSHMTRSLHWIFSSVLGNKPATESENKNKERNDAIEHAIQKVLSVDKTQTGMQWMRSGYFSSGYELSELRSKNKTIANVVQEAAEGILKEGEAVGKLCQAQHLAQQLMKVKHYGEDIQVKYFKGIQCPSEIGDTFVNVYTKDSFWYKLLNGVLRHPKTASYDQLKTLGPFCFLLHNYLKNISTTDILRVYRGILLTTAEERKSFMDKHVRFLSFNSTTANRELAEIYGNTLLIIDLDTKFNAMQDCQVGASISHLSNFPEEEEYLLWTGACFEFVKYEYDNLKHKHIIYLKSSEANNNLFS
;
A
#
# COMPACT_ATOMS: atom_id res chain seq x y z
N MET A 1 -9.53 37.65 -2.56
CA MET A 1 -8.31 37.25 -1.83
C MET A 1 -7.43 36.51 -2.80
N ALA A 2 -6.28 37.08 -3.17
CA ALA A 2 -5.33 36.41 -4.05
C ALA A 2 -4.67 35.27 -3.27
N SER A 3 -4.91 34.02 -3.69
CA SER A 3 -4.18 32.87 -3.19
C SER A 3 -2.71 33.09 -3.57
N ALA A 4 -1.87 33.32 -2.57
CA ALA A 4 -0.43 33.34 -2.77
C ALA A 4 -0.06 31.97 -3.31
N ALA A 5 0.33 31.91 -4.59
CA ALA A 5 0.90 30.73 -5.19
C ALA A 5 2.18 30.42 -4.41
N CYS A 6 2.07 29.55 -3.40
CA CYS A 6 3.20 29.05 -2.67
C CYS A 6 4.07 28.35 -3.71
N CYS A 7 5.22 28.94 -4.04
CA CYS A 7 6.23 28.32 -4.87
C CYS A 7 6.65 27.04 -4.16
N ARG A 8 6.01 25.92 -4.53
CA ARG A 8 6.40 24.59 -4.06
C ARG A 8 7.88 24.46 -4.40
N ALA A 9 8.70 24.22 -3.38
CA ALA A 9 10.08 23.84 -3.62
C ALA A 9 10.03 22.71 -4.65
N PRO A 10 10.78 22.78 -5.76
CA PRO A 10 10.77 21.71 -6.74
C PRO A 10 11.10 20.44 -5.97
N ILE A 11 10.13 19.52 -5.96
CA ILE A 11 10.30 18.19 -5.41
C ILE A 11 11.65 17.72 -5.94
N LEU A 12 12.47 17.12 -5.09
CA LEU A 12 13.68 16.39 -5.47
C LEU A 12 13.32 15.15 -6.31
N ARG A 13 12.43 15.30 -7.29
CA ARG A 13 12.43 14.49 -8.48
C ARG A 13 13.79 14.71 -9.07
N ARG A 14 14.66 13.73 -8.84
CA ARG A 14 15.75 13.55 -9.78
C ARG A 14 15.09 13.57 -11.15
N PRO A 15 15.53 14.46 -12.07
CA PRO A 15 15.17 14.31 -13.46
C PRO A 15 15.37 12.84 -13.75
N SER A 16 14.32 12.13 -14.18
CA SER A 16 14.43 10.73 -14.59
C SER A 16 15.72 10.67 -15.38
N SER A 17 16.74 9.96 -14.87
CA SER A 17 18.08 10.10 -15.41
C SER A 17 17.91 9.92 -16.91
N HIS A 18 18.37 10.87 -17.71
CA HIS A 18 18.29 10.75 -19.17
C HIS A 18 19.12 9.56 -19.68
N TYR A 19 19.57 8.69 -18.78
CA TYR A 19 20.45 7.58 -18.97
C TYR A 19 19.80 6.32 -18.43
N GLN A 20 19.88 5.29 -19.25
CA GLN A 20 19.56 3.92 -18.88
C GLN A 20 20.83 3.09 -19.00
N TRP A 21 21.15 2.37 -17.94
CA TRP A 21 22.20 1.38 -17.92
C TRP A 21 21.66 0.04 -18.43
N TYR A 22 22.50 -0.64 -19.20
CA TYR A 22 22.25 -1.97 -19.74
C TYR A 22 23.43 -2.88 -19.45
N TRP A 23 23.17 -4.19 -19.41
CA TRP A 23 24.18 -5.23 -19.35
C TRP A 23 23.91 -6.28 -20.43
N ASN A 24 24.96 -6.98 -20.85
CA ASN A 24 24.86 -8.03 -21.86
C ASN A 24 25.50 -9.31 -21.32
N TYR A 25 24.72 -10.39 -21.26
CA TYR A 25 25.23 -11.72 -20.99
C TYR A 25 25.79 -12.30 -22.29
N ARG A 26 27.11 -12.39 -22.40
CA ARG A 26 27.75 -12.93 -23.61
C ARG A 26 27.41 -14.42 -23.73
N GLN A 27 26.53 -14.78 -24.66
CA GLN A 27 26.35 -16.18 -25.05
C GLN A 27 27.40 -16.52 -26.10
N ASP A 28 28.28 -17.48 -25.79
CA ASP A 28 29.37 -17.95 -26.68
C ASP A 28 28.85 -18.74 -27.92
N ASP A 29 27.54 -18.77 -28.17
CA ASP A 29 26.88 -19.65 -29.15
C ASP A 29 26.47 -18.97 -30.46
N GLY A 30 26.95 -17.75 -30.71
CA GLY A 30 26.68 -17.02 -31.96
C GLY A 30 25.25 -16.48 -32.10
N LYS A 31 24.48 -16.43 -31.00
CA LYS A 31 23.21 -15.69 -30.96
C LYS A 31 23.42 -14.18 -30.93
N GLU A 32 22.39 -13.47 -31.38
CA GLU A 32 22.37 -12.00 -31.35
C GLU A 32 22.54 -11.47 -29.91
N GLU A 33 23.26 -10.37 -29.78
CA GLU A 33 23.50 -9.69 -28.51
C GLU A 33 22.19 -9.18 -27.89
N GLU A 34 21.74 -9.83 -26.81
CA GLU A 34 20.58 -9.35 -26.03
C GLU A 34 21.03 -8.45 -24.88
N TRP A 35 20.65 -7.17 -24.97
CA TRP A 35 20.95 -6.17 -23.94
C TRP A 35 19.79 -6.05 -22.96
N MET A 36 20.07 -6.35 -21.70
CA MET A 36 19.12 -6.29 -20.60
C MET A 36 19.23 -4.95 -19.87
N LYS A 37 18.10 -4.36 -19.49
CA LYS A 37 18.05 -3.12 -18.70
C LYS A 37 18.29 -3.44 -17.23
N TYR A 38 19.02 -2.58 -16.54
CA TYR A 38 18.93 -2.53 -15.07
C TYR A 38 17.56 -1.98 -14.67
N ILE A 39 16.97 -2.56 -13.63
CA ILE A 39 15.73 -2.05 -13.04
C ILE A 39 15.94 -0.65 -12.47
N ASN A 40 14.87 0.11 -12.26
CA ASN A 40 14.94 1.53 -11.92
C ASN A 40 15.84 1.83 -10.72
N ILE A 41 15.71 1.07 -9.64
CA ILE A 41 16.49 1.31 -8.43
C ILE A 41 17.99 1.04 -8.65
N ASP A 42 18.33 -0.03 -9.35
CA ASP A 42 19.72 -0.37 -9.66
C ASP A 42 20.31 0.67 -10.62
N ASN A 43 19.54 1.09 -11.62
CA ASN A 43 19.93 2.17 -12.53
C ASN A 43 20.26 3.47 -11.78
N GLU A 44 19.47 3.85 -10.78
CA GLU A 44 19.74 5.02 -9.94
C GLU A 44 21.01 4.87 -9.10
N ILE A 45 21.24 3.68 -8.53
CA ILE A 45 22.44 3.40 -7.73
C ILE A 45 23.70 3.52 -8.60
N ILE A 46 23.67 2.92 -9.79
CA ILE A 46 24.79 2.95 -10.75
C ILE A 46 25.04 4.38 -11.23
N GLU A 47 23.98 5.10 -11.60
CA GLU A 47 24.06 6.46 -12.10
C GLU A 47 24.57 7.43 -11.02
N ASP A 48 24.17 7.29 -9.76
CA ASP A 48 24.71 8.06 -8.65
C ASP A 48 26.20 7.81 -8.45
N ALA A 49 26.61 6.53 -8.44
CA ALA A 49 28.01 6.18 -8.29
C ALA A 49 28.87 6.74 -9.44
N TYR A 50 28.34 6.69 -10.66
CA TYR A 50 28.98 7.29 -11.83
C TYR A 50 29.14 8.82 -11.70
N ASN A 51 28.08 9.52 -11.28
CA ASN A 51 28.11 10.97 -11.08
C ASN A 51 29.03 11.39 -9.94
N GLU A 52 29.20 10.53 -8.93
CA GLU A 52 30.16 10.69 -7.83
C GLU A 52 31.60 10.29 -8.20
N GLN A 53 31.86 9.92 -9.46
CA GLN A 53 33.18 9.47 -9.96
C GLN A 53 33.75 8.27 -9.18
N LYS A 54 32.89 7.37 -8.72
CA LYS A 54 33.33 6.11 -8.10
C LYS A 54 33.84 5.16 -9.18
N ASP A 55 34.91 4.43 -8.87
CA ASP A 55 35.45 3.40 -9.77
C ASP A 55 34.56 2.14 -9.78
N GLU A 56 33.99 1.79 -8.63
CA GLU A 56 33.18 0.59 -8.44
C GLU A 56 31.91 0.88 -7.63
N VAL A 57 30.85 0.12 -7.92
CA VAL A 57 29.59 0.14 -7.17
C VAL A 57 29.08 -1.28 -6.97
N GLU A 58 28.57 -1.54 -5.77
CA GLU A 58 27.98 -2.83 -5.39
C GLU A 58 26.46 -2.78 -5.55
N ILE A 59 25.87 -3.84 -6.09
CA ILE A 59 24.42 -4.06 -6.17
C ILE A 59 24.06 -5.33 -5.38
N ASP A 60 23.28 -5.14 -4.31
CA ASP A 60 22.66 -6.20 -3.50
C ASP A 60 23.58 -7.36 -3.09
N GLY A 61 24.77 -7.05 -2.57
CA GLY A 61 25.63 -8.04 -1.91
C GLY A 61 26.38 -8.99 -2.83
N SER A 62 26.02 -9.06 -4.11
CA SER A 62 26.44 -10.14 -5.01
C SER A 62 27.05 -9.65 -6.31
N ILE A 63 26.60 -8.50 -6.82
CA ILE A 63 27.05 -7.96 -8.10
C ILE A 63 27.95 -6.75 -7.83
N MET A 64 29.10 -6.72 -8.49
CA MET A 64 29.98 -5.54 -8.56
C MET A 64 29.98 -4.99 -9.97
N ILE A 65 29.96 -3.68 -10.08
CA ILE A 65 30.04 -2.95 -11.34
C ILE A 65 31.30 -2.09 -11.30
N ASN A 66 32.23 -2.36 -12.22
CA ASN A 66 33.39 -1.52 -12.42
C ASN A 66 33.08 -0.50 -13.53
N LEU A 67 32.85 0.75 -13.13
CA LEU A 67 32.41 1.83 -14.00
C LEU A 67 33.53 2.29 -14.95
N LYS A 68 34.79 2.11 -14.55
CA LYS A 68 35.94 2.47 -15.40
C LYS A 68 36.15 1.47 -16.54
N GLN A 69 35.97 0.18 -16.25
CA GLN A 69 36.10 -0.91 -17.21
C GLN A 69 34.81 -1.20 -17.97
N GLN A 70 33.68 -0.63 -17.53
CA GLN A 70 32.34 -0.88 -18.08
C GLN A 70 32.01 -2.38 -18.08
N ILE A 71 32.27 -3.04 -16.95
CA ILE A 71 31.91 -4.45 -16.72
C ILE A 71 31.16 -4.62 -15.41
N GLN A 72 30.31 -5.65 -15.35
CA GLN A 72 29.78 -6.21 -14.11
C GLN A 72 30.34 -7.62 -13.89
N TYR A 73 30.48 -8.03 -12.63
CA TYR A 73 30.92 -9.37 -12.25
C TYR A 73 30.32 -9.79 -10.90
N GLN A 74 30.26 -11.10 -10.65
CA GLN A 74 29.82 -11.61 -9.36
C GLN A 74 30.96 -11.54 -8.33
N LYS A 75 30.68 -11.12 -7.09
CA LYS A 75 31.69 -11.10 -6.01
C LYS A 75 32.29 -12.47 -5.73
N VAL A 76 31.47 -13.51 -5.86
CA VAL A 76 31.85 -14.90 -5.57
C VAL A 76 32.55 -15.57 -6.75
N ASP A 77 32.33 -15.07 -7.97
CA ASP A 77 32.89 -15.62 -9.19
C ASP A 77 33.31 -14.49 -10.15
N LEU A 78 34.61 -14.21 -10.15
CA LEU A 78 35.22 -13.18 -11.01
C LEU A 78 35.36 -13.61 -12.47
N SER A 79 35.12 -14.90 -12.78
CA SER A 79 35.21 -15.43 -14.14
C SER A 79 33.99 -15.07 -14.98
N GLU A 80 32.83 -14.90 -14.33
CA GLU A 80 31.62 -14.44 -14.98
C GLU A 80 31.59 -12.91 -15.05
N GLN A 81 31.98 -12.36 -16.21
CA GLN A 81 31.95 -10.94 -16.48
C GLN A 81 30.98 -10.63 -17.62
N CYS A 82 30.21 -9.57 -17.45
CA CYS A 82 29.31 -9.05 -18.47
C CYS A 82 29.68 -7.60 -18.79
N VAL A 83 29.62 -7.22 -20.06
CA VAL A 83 29.84 -5.82 -20.46
C VAL A 83 28.59 -5.02 -20.09
N ILE A 84 28.80 -3.80 -19.62
CA ILE A 84 27.72 -2.84 -19.37
C ILE A 84 27.86 -1.64 -20.29
N LYS A 85 26.76 -0.92 -20.50
CA LYS A 85 26.78 0.35 -21.22
C LYS A 85 25.76 1.33 -20.65
N ARG A 86 26.09 2.61 -20.76
CA ARG A 86 25.22 3.73 -20.43
C ARG A 86 24.67 4.34 -21.72
N VAL A 87 23.36 4.42 -21.85
CA VAL A 87 22.70 4.94 -23.07
C VAL A 87 21.91 6.19 -22.73
N LEU A 88 22.14 7.28 -23.47
CA LEU A 88 21.30 8.47 -23.41
C LEU A 88 19.95 8.14 -24.05
N LEU A 89 18.88 8.26 -23.27
CA LEU A 89 17.51 8.21 -23.74
C LEU A 89 17.23 9.52 -24.47
N GLU A 90 17.43 9.53 -25.79
CA GLU A 90 17.00 10.64 -26.66
C GLU A 90 15.50 10.92 -26.43
N GLU A 91 15.09 12.18 -26.56
CA GLU A 91 13.75 12.67 -26.22
C GLU A 91 12.65 11.79 -26.82
N ARG A 92 12.09 10.87 -26.03
CA ARG A 92 10.72 10.32 -25.99
C ARG A 92 9.96 9.99 -27.29
N VAL A 93 10.56 10.08 -28.49
CA VAL A 93 9.88 9.86 -29.76
C VAL A 93 9.94 8.36 -30.08
N GLY A 94 8.89 7.64 -29.68
CA GLY A 94 8.68 6.23 -30.05
C GLY A 94 8.90 5.21 -28.94
N ARG A 95 8.68 5.56 -27.67
CA ARG A 95 8.91 4.66 -26.54
C ARG A 95 8.23 3.31 -26.74
N ASN A 96 9.03 2.25 -26.79
CA ASN A 96 8.68 0.99 -26.13
C ASN A 96 8.54 1.33 -24.64
N VAL A 97 7.32 1.73 -24.26
CA VAL A 97 6.97 2.04 -22.88
C VAL A 97 7.15 0.75 -22.10
N HIS A 98 8.23 0.68 -21.31
CA HIS A 98 8.40 -0.42 -20.38
C HIS A 98 7.44 -0.18 -19.23
N LEU A 99 6.22 -0.68 -19.41
CA LEU A 99 5.22 -0.69 -18.36
C LEU A 99 5.60 -1.80 -17.36
N GLN A 100 5.41 -1.54 -16.08
CA GLN A 100 5.73 -2.50 -15.03
C GLN A 100 4.67 -3.60 -14.98
N GLU A 101 4.78 -4.58 -15.86
CA GLU A 101 3.82 -5.68 -16.00
C GLU A 101 3.51 -6.32 -14.65
N GLU A 102 4.51 -6.53 -13.78
CA GLU A 102 4.32 -7.11 -12.46
C GLU A 102 3.35 -6.31 -11.58
N ARG A 103 3.32 -4.97 -11.65
CA ARG A 103 2.43 -4.16 -10.80
C ARG A 103 0.97 -4.30 -11.19
N PHE A 104 0.71 -4.42 -12.49
CA PHE A 104 -0.64 -4.57 -13.03
C PHE A 104 -1.10 -6.04 -13.01
N SER A 105 -0.22 -6.98 -13.33
CA SER A 105 -0.55 -8.41 -13.50
C SER A 105 -0.65 -9.21 -12.20
N GLN A 106 -0.05 -8.74 -11.10
CA GLN A 106 -0.05 -9.47 -9.83
C GLN A 106 -1.47 -9.81 -9.34
N THR A 107 -1.62 -11.04 -8.85
CA THR A 107 -2.87 -11.56 -8.27
C THR A 107 -3.35 -10.68 -7.13
N ILE A 108 -4.62 -10.29 -7.20
CA ILE A 108 -5.27 -9.58 -6.11
C ILE A 108 -5.86 -10.63 -5.18
N VAL A 109 -5.40 -10.66 -3.94
CA VAL A 109 -6.07 -11.43 -2.90
C VAL A 109 -7.23 -10.59 -2.39
N VAL A 110 -8.44 -11.12 -2.60
CA VAL A 110 -9.68 -10.52 -2.12
C VAL A 110 -10.11 -11.19 -0.82
N SER A 111 -10.56 -10.39 0.14
CA SER A 111 -11.21 -10.93 1.33
C SER A 111 -12.71 -10.91 1.14
N THR A 112 -13.32 -12.07 1.33
CA THR A 112 -14.75 -12.32 1.16
C THR A 112 -15.40 -12.32 2.54
N THR A 113 -16.17 -11.27 2.86
CA THR A 113 -17.03 -11.30 4.04
C THR A 113 -18.25 -12.15 3.71
N THR A 114 -18.20 -13.45 4.01
CA THR A 114 -19.43 -14.24 4.13
C THR A 114 -20.29 -13.55 5.18
N SER A 115 -21.46 -13.06 4.78
CA SER A 115 -22.39 -12.48 5.73
C SER A 115 -22.68 -13.55 6.78
N ILE A 116 -22.22 -13.33 8.01
CA ILE A 116 -22.70 -14.06 9.19
C ILE A 116 -24.06 -13.45 9.56
N ASP A 117 -24.94 -13.28 8.57
CA ASP A 117 -26.36 -13.23 8.83
C ASP A 117 -26.72 -14.67 9.16
N GLY A 118 -26.61 -14.98 10.45
CA GLY A 118 -27.14 -16.23 10.96
C GLY A 118 -28.55 -16.39 10.44
N GLN A 119 -28.78 -17.48 9.72
CA GLN A 119 -30.07 -18.15 9.76
C GLN A 119 -30.39 -18.38 11.24
N ARG A 120 -31.03 -17.40 11.87
CA ARG A 120 -32.03 -17.71 12.88
C ARG A 120 -33.14 -18.35 12.09
N ASP A 121 -33.17 -19.68 12.09
CA ASP A 121 -34.41 -20.41 11.86
C ASP A 121 -35.42 -19.85 12.85
N LEU A 122 -36.23 -18.89 12.39
CA LEU A 122 -37.46 -18.54 13.04
C LEU A 122 -38.33 -19.80 12.97
N PRO A 123 -38.85 -20.29 14.11
CA PRO A 123 -39.72 -21.46 14.08
C PRO A 123 -40.91 -21.14 13.16
N ARG A 124 -41.14 -22.02 12.18
CA ARG A 124 -42.40 -22.10 11.44
C ARG A 124 -43.54 -22.07 12.46
N ARG A 125 -44.25 -20.94 12.54
CA ARG A 125 -45.60 -20.90 13.09
C ARG A 125 -46.55 -21.10 11.92
N ASP A 126 -47.28 -22.19 11.99
CA ASP A 126 -48.46 -22.42 11.17
C ASP A 126 -49.52 -21.33 11.42
N ALA A 127 -50.31 -21.11 10.39
CA ALA A 127 -51.33 -20.08 10.27
C ALA A 127 -52.42 -20.16 11.36
N ASP A 128 -52.91 -19.00 11.83
CA ASP A 128 -54.24 -18.48 11.44
C ASP A 128 -54.70 -17.27 12.27
N THR A 129 -55.57 -16.48 11.63
CA THR A 129 -56.56 -15.51 12.16
C THR A 129 -56.22 -14.02 12.47
N HIS A 130 -56.82 -13.17 11.60
CA HIS A 130 -57.51 -11.88 11.77
C HIS A 130 -56.86 -10.61 12.39
N ALA A 131 -56.68 -9.63 11.49
CA ALA A 131 -57.28 -8.28 11.43
C ALA A 131 -57.12 -7.24 12.57
N ALA A 132 -56.72 -6.03 12.14
CA ALA A 132 -56.76 -4.71 12.77
C ALA A 132 -55.83 -4.50 13.99
N SER A 133 -54.85 -3.60 13.95
CA SER A 133 -55.08 -2.15 13.95
C SER A 133 -53.76 -1.39 13.76
N ILE A 134 -53.87 -0.20 13.16
CA ILE A 134 -52.80 0.80 13.01
C ILE A 134 -52.64 1.52 14.36
N GLU A 135 -51.44 1.51 14.95
CA GLU A 135 -50.94 2.60 15.80
C GLU A 135 -49.41 2.53 16.04
N LYS A 136 -48.76 3.67 15.78
CA LYS A 136 -47.51 4.21 16.34
C LYS A 136 -46.32 3.26 16.62
N TYR A 137 -45.27 3.42 15.82
CA TYR A 137 -43.90 3.09 16.25
C TYR A 137 -43.20 4.34 16.80
N ASP A 138 -42.97 4.34 18.10
CA ASP A 138 -41.98 5.17 18.76
C ASP A 138 -40.58 4.58 18.58
N LEU A 139 -39.62 5.49 18.44
CA LEU A 139 -38.17 5.28 18.35
C LEU A 139 -37.64 4.53 19.58
N PHE A 140 -37.15 3.31 19.40
CA PHE A 140 -36.22 2.69 20.35
C PHE A 140 -34.78 2.88 19.89
N SER A 141 -34.08 3.74 20.62
CA SER A 141 -32.63 3.90 20.60
C SER A 141 -31.94 2.61 21.11
N ASN A 142 -31.04 2.06 20.30
CA ASN A 142 -30.09 1.03 20.72
C ASN A 142 -28.81 1.70 21.26
N ASP A 143 -28.86 2.22 22.50
CA ASP A 143 -27.70 2.86 23.16
C ASP A 143 -27.13 2.08 24.36
N VAL A 144 -27.50 0.82 24.55
CA VAL A 144 -27.13 0.09 25.77
C VAL A 144 -25.84 -0.76 25.64
N GLN A 145 -25.43 -1.16 24.43
CA GLN A 145 -24.21 -1.97 24.24
C GLN A 145 -22.92 -1.14 24.07
N THR A 146 -22.98 0.04 23.43
CA THR A 146 -21.85 0.98 23.31
C THR A 146 -21.46 1.60 24.65
N SER A 147 -22.42 1.79 25.55
CA SER A 147 -22.23 2.33 26.91
C SER A 147 -21.34 1.44 27.80
N HIS A 148 -21.53 0.12 27.76
CA HIS A 148 -20.74 -0.80 28.58
C HIS A 148 -19.29 -0.97 28.09
N MET A 149 -19.07 -1.00 26.77
CA MET A 149 -17.72 -1.10 26.19
C MET A 149 -16.90 0.18 26.38
N THR A 150 -17.54 1.36 26.23
CA THR A 150 -16.89 2.65 26.45
C THR A 150 -16.50 2.81 27.92
N ARG A 151 -17.30 2.29 28.87
CA ARG A 151 -16.98 2.30 30.30
C ARG A 151 -15.86 1.32 30.67
N SER A 152 -15.78 0.14 30.07
CA SER A 152 -14.68 -0.80 30.32
C SER A 152 -13.34 -0.31 29.77
N LEU A 153 -13.33 0.28 28.57
CA LEU A 153 -12.12 0.89 28.00
C LEU A 153 -11.76 2.18 28.75
N HIS A 154 -12.72 3.05 29.08
CA HIS A 154 -12.48 4.24 29.89
C HIS A 154 -11.98 3.87 31.30
N TRP A 155 -12.44 2.78 31.91
CA TRP A 155 -11.91 2.32 33.20
C TRP A 155 -10.46 1.81 33.07
N ILE A 156 -10.14 1.03 32.04
CA ILE A 156 -8.77 0.60 31.75
C ILE A 156 -7.86 1.82 31.48
N PHE A 157 -8.31 2.79 30.67
CA PHE A 157 -7.52 3.98 30.34
C PHE A 157 -7.41 4.99 31.50
N SER A 158 -8.46 5.21 32.30
CA SER A 158 -8.40 6.07 33.50
C SER A 158 -7.55 5.47 34.61
N SER A 159 -7.46 4.15 34.70
CA SER A 159 -6.56 3.47 35.65
C SER A 159 -5.10 3.54 35.22
N VAL A 160 -4.84 3.67 33.91
CA VAL A 160 -3.49 3.68 33.30
C VAL A 160 -2.92 5.09 33.10
N LEU A 161 -3.78 6.12 32.96
CA LEU A 161 -3.37 7.50 32.67
C LEU A 161 -3.47 8.45 33.88
N GLY A 162 -3.60 7.93 35.10
CA GLY A 162 -3.53 8.73 36.31
C GLY A 162 -2.15 9.39 36.44
N ASN A 163 -2.07 10.69 36.15
CA ASN A 163 -0.87 11.52 36.31
C ASN A 163 -0.31 11.38 37.74
N LYS A 164 0.73 10.57 37.91
CA LYS A 164 1.61 10.55 39.08
C LYS A 164 3.01 11.03 38.69
N PRO A 165 3.69 11.79 39.56
CA PRO A 165 4.97 12.41 39.24
C PRO A 165 6.09 11.37 39.08
N ALA A 166 7.06 11.73 38.23
CA ALA A 166 8.13 10.87 37.73
C ALA A 166 9.17 10.50 38.79
N THR A 167 9.06 9.29 39.34
CA THR A 167 10.16 8.49 39.91
C THR A 167 9.76 7.01 39.91
N GLU A 168 9.41 6.45 38.74
CA GLU A 168 9.24 5.00 38.62
C GLU A 168 10.48 4.34 38.02
N SER A 169 10.96 3.31 38.70
CA SER A 169 12.16 2.55 38.35
C SER A 169 12.00 1.82 37.01
N GLU A 170 13.11 1.62 36.30
CA GLU A 170 13.16 0.92 35.01
C GLU A 170 12.41 -0.44 35.01
N ASN A 171 12.37 -1.14 36.15
CA ASN A 171 11.63 -2.39 36.30
C ASN A 171 10.12 -2.24 36.08
N LYS A 172 9.51 -1.13 36.51
CA LYS A 172 8.07 -0.89 36.28
C LYS A 172 7.76 -0.56 34.83
N ASN A 173 8.68 0.12 34.14
CA ASN A 173 8.55 0.36 32.70
C ASN A 173 8.68 -0.94 31.90
N LYS A 174 9.56 -1.85 32.33
CA LYS A 174 9.68 -3.19 31.74
C LYS A 174 8.40 -4.02 31.95
N GLU A 175 7.91 -4.12 33.19
CA GLU A 175 6.65 -4.82 33.48
C GLU A 175 5.45 -4.25 32.72
N ARG A 176 5.41 -2.92 32.55
CA ARG A 176 4.39 -2.24 31.75
C ARG A 176 4.49 -2.59 30.26
N ASN A 177 5.70 -2.63 29.69
CA ASN A 177 5.91 -3.02 28.30
C ASN A 177 5.58 -4.50 28.08
N ASP A 178 6.00 -5.39 29.00
CA ASP A 178 5.68 -6.81 28.97
C ASP A 178 4.17 -7.03 29.09
N ALA A 179 3.45 -6.21 29.87
CA ALA A 179 1.99 -6.26 29.97
C ALA A 179 1.27 -5.76 28.70
N ILE A 180 1.81 -4.73 28.02
CA ILE A 180 1.31 -4.27 26.72
C ILE A 180 1.55 -5.33 25.65
N GLU A 181 2.74 -5.91 25.62
CA GLU A 181 3.10 -6.96 24.67
C GLU A 181 2.27 -8.22 24.90
N HIS A 182 2.07 -8.61 26.16
CA HIS A 182 1.15 -9.68 26.51
C HIS A 182 -0.31 -9.33 26.18
N ALA A 183 -0.75 -8.08 26.32
CA ALA A 183 -2.09 -7.65 25.92
C ALA A 183 -2.26 -7.66 24.40
N ILE A 184 -1.24 -7.26 23.63
CA ILE A 184 -1.21 -7.34 22.16
C ILE A 184 -1.20 -8.80 21.75
N GLN A 185 -0.32 -9.63 22.31
CA GLN A 185 -0.29 -11.08 22.05
C GLN A 185 -1.59 -11.75 22.47
N LYS A 186 -2.25 -11.29 23.53
CA LYS A 186 -3.58 -11.75 23.94
C LYS A 186 -4.67 -11.26 22.99
N VAL A 187 -4.62 -10.04 22.47
CA VAL A 187 -5.52 -9.56 21.41
C VAL A 187 -5.30 -10.34 20.11
N LEU A 188 -4.06 -10.68 19.79
CA LEU A 188 -3.68 -11.48 18.62
C LEU A 188 -4.00 -12.98 18.79
N SER A 189 -4.00 -13.51 20.03
CA SER A 189 -4.20 -14.94 20.32
C SER A 189 -5.60 -15.31 20.84
N VAL A 190 -6.32 -14.38 21.47
CA VAL A 190 -7.62 -14.66 22.11
C VAL A 190 -8.80 -14.47 21.16
N ASP A 191 -8.66 -13.84 19.99
CA ASP A 191 -9.86 -13.47 19.24
C ASP A 191 -9.97 -13.94 17.79
N LYS A 192 -10.33 -15.23 17.66
CA LYS A 192 -11.02 -15.77 16.49
C LYS A 192 -12.49 -15.29 16.38
N THR A 193 -12.98 -14.47 17.31
CA THR A 193 -14.40 -14.09 17.41
C THR A 193 -14.60 -12.58 17.63
N GLN A 194 -14.79 -11.87 16.51
CA GLN A 194 -15.42 -10.54 16.45
C GLN A 194 -14.51 -9.32 16.68
N THR A 195 -13.64 -9.24 17.70
CA THR A 195 -12.74 -8.06 17.83
C THR A 195 -11.60 -8.14 16.83
N GLY A 196 -11.03 -9.32 16.59
CA GLY A 196 -10.08 -9.58 15.50
C GLY A 196 -10.64 -9.29 14.10
N MET A 197 -11.97 -9.39 13.92
CA MET A 197 -12.63 -9.01 12.67
C MET A 197 -12.79 -7.50 12.46
N GLN A 198 -12.68 -6.69 13.53
CA GLN A 198 -12.77 -5.24 13.42
C GLN A 198 -11.48 -4.64 12.84
N TRP A 199 -10.32 -5.24 13.12
CA TRP A 199 -9.02 -4.92 12.49
C TRP A 199 -8.99 -5.25 10.98
N MET A 200 -9.83 -6.18 10.53
CA MET A 200 -9.90 -6.56 9.11
C MET A 200 -10.64 -5.55 8.24
N ARG A 201 -11.24 -4.50 8.83
CA ARG A 201 -12.09 -3.56 8.08
C ARG A 201 -11.28 -2.48 7.37
N SER A 202 -10.22 -1.91 7.94
CA SER A 202 -9.43 -0.83 7.29
C SER A 202 -7.94 -1.16 7.26
N GLY A 203 -7.31 -1.13 6.08
CA GLY A 203 -5.85 -1.14 5.87
C GLY A 203 -5.01 -1.73 7.00
N TYR A 204 -5.02 -3.06 7.15
CA TYR A 204 -4.52 -3.83 8.30
C TYR A 204 -3.20 -3.29 8.90
N PHE A 205 -2.23 -2.95 8.04
CA PHE A 205 -0.94 -2.42 8.48
C PHE A 205 -0.98 -0.96 8.92
N SER A 206 -1.67 -0.09 8.18
CA SER A 206 -1.79 1.33 8.55
C SER A 206 -2.54 1.49 9.87
N SER A 207 -3.70 0.85 10.01
CA SER A 207 -4.51 0.90 11.23
C SER A 207 -3.85 0.12 12.38
N GLY A 208 -3.23 -1.01 12.09
CA GLY A 208 -2.48 -1.78 13.09
C GLY A 208 -1.34 -0.96 13.69
N TYR A 209 -0.52 -0.34 12.84
CA TYR A 209 0.58 0.52 13.26
C TYR A 209 0.11 1.76 14.02
N GLU A 210 -0.96 2.42 13.58
CA GLU A 210 -1.58 3.51 14.34
C GLU A 210 -1.90 3.06 15.78
N LEU A 211 -2.66 1.97 15.89
CA LEU A 211 -3.19 1.50 17.17
C LEU A 211 -2.08 1.08 18.13
N SER A 212 -1.07 0.37 17.64
CA SER A 212 0.02 -0.16 18.48
C SER A 212 1.14 0.85 18.73
N GLU A 213 1.46 1.70 17.74
CA GLU A 213 2.69 2.50 17.75
C GLU A 213 2.46 4.01 17.82
N LEU A 214 1.27 4.53 17.49
CA LEU A 214 1.01 5.99 17.46
C LEU A 214 0.16 6.47 18.64
N ARG A 215 -0.95 5.80 18.96
CA ARG A 215 -1.93 6.32 19.96
C ARG A 215 -1.38 6.52 21.37
N SER A 216 -0.36 5.76 21.75
CA SER A 216 0.27 5.84 23.07
C SER A 216 1.56 6.67 23.09
N LYS A 217 2.03 7.14 21.93
CA LYS A 217 3.36 7.75 21.77
C LYS A 217 3.21 9.16 21.18
N ASN A 218 3.90 10.14 21.76
CA ASN A 218 3.98 11.50 21.21
C ASN A 218 4.94 11.52 20.01
N LYS A 219 4.53 10.95 18.88
CA LYS A 219 5.32 10.90 17.64
C LYS A 219 4.97 12.04 16.69
N THR A 220 5.98 12.52 15.98
CA THR A 220 5.85 13.44 14.85
C THR A 220 5.84 12.67 13.54
N ILE A 221 5.42 13.30 12.45
CA ILE A 221 5.54 12.71 11.10
C ILE A 221 7.01 12.37 10.80
N ALA A 222 7.98 13.20 11.23
CA ALA A 222 9.39 12.90 11.08
C ALA A 222 9.82 11.61 11.78
N ASN A 223 9.23 11.28 12.95
CA ASN A 223 9.48 9.99 13.60
C ASN A 223 8.95 8.83 12.74
N VAL A 224 7.75 8.97 12.17
CA VAL A 224 7.16 7.93 11.31
C VAL A 224 7.94 7.76 10.01
N VAL A 225 8.46 8.84 9.42
CA VAL A 225 9.36 8.78 8.25
C VAL A 225 10.63 8.01 8.57
N GLN A 226 11.24 8.29 9.73
CA GLN A 226 12.42 7.57 10.18
C GLN A 226 12.13 6.08 10.39
N GLU A 227 11.02 5.74 11.05
CA GLU A 227 10.62 4.34 11.26
C GLU A 227 10.35 3.62 9.93
N ALA A 228 9.78 4.31 8.93
CA ALA A 228 9.61 3.76 7.59
C ALA A 228 10.96 3.47 6.92
N ALA A 229 11.93 4.38 7.04
CA ALA A 229 13.28 4.19 6.49
C ALA A 229 14.01 3.01 7.17
N GLU A 230 13.93 2.92 8.50
CA GLU A 230 14.49 1.80 9.28
C GLU A 230 13.80 0.47 8.92
N GLY A 231 12.48 0.48 8.69
CA GLY A 231 11.72 -0.66 8.22
C GLY A 231 12.18 -1.15 6.85
N ILE A 232 12.39 -0.23 5.89
CA ILE A 232 12.94 -0.55 4.57
C ILE A 232 14.30 -1.23 4.69
N LEU A 233 15.20 -0.69 5.53
CA LEU A 233 16.53 -1.26 5.74
C LEU A 233 16.46 -2.70 6.28
N LYS A 234 15.68 -2.91 7.35
CA LYS A 234 15.54 -4.22 8.00
C LYS A 234 14.95 -5.27 7.06
N GLU A 235 13.90 -4.91 6.33
CA GLU A 235 13.27 -5.82 5.37
C GLU A 235 14.15 -6.07 4.16
N GLY A 236 14.87 -5.05 3.69
CA GLY A 236 15.84 -5.17 2.61
C GLY A 236 16.99 -6.12 2.95
N GLU A 237 17.55 -6.01 4.15
CA GLU A 237 18.55 -6.96 4.65
C GLU A 237 17.99 -8.39 4.67
N ALA A 238 16.76 -8.57 5.17
CA ALA A 238 16.12 -9.89 5.27
C ALA A 238 15.90 -10.57 3.90
N VAL A 239 15.73 -9.80 2.82
CA VAL A 239 15.55 -10.34 1.46
C VAL A 239 16.82 -10.25 0.59
N GLY A 240 17.97 -9.89 1.17
CA GLY A 240 19.23 -9.77 0.44
C GLY A 240 19.28 -8.59 -0.54
N LYS A 241 18.56 -7.51 -0.24
CA LYS A 241 18.40 -6.28 -1.03
C LYS A 241 18.87 -5.03 -0.30
N LEU A 242 19.95 -5.16 0.48
CA LEU A 242 20.44 -4.10 1.38
C LEU A 242 20.84 -2.83 0.62
N CYS A 243 21.45 -2.93 -0.55
CA CYS A 243 21.88 -1.76 -1.33
C CYS A 243 20.67 -0.95 -1.82
N GLN A 244 19.69 -1.63 -2.43
CA GLN A 244 18.41 -1.02 -2.79
C GLN A 244 17.74 -0.37 -1.57
N ALA A 245 17.71 -1.08 -0.44
CA ALA A 245 17.08 -0.59 0.79
C ALA A 245 17.75 0.67 1.35
N GLN A 246 19.08 0.72 1.36
CA GLN A 246 19.83 1.90 1.77
C GLN A 246 19.49 3.10 0.90
N HIS A 247 19.44 2.91 -0.42
CA HIS A 247 19.11 3.98 -1.35
C HIS A 247 17.68 4.50 -1.15
N LEU A 248 16.70 3.60 -1.01
CA LEU A 248 15.30 3.97 -0.74
C LEU A 248 15.14 4.69 0.62
N ALA A 249 15.76 4.15 1.66
CA ALA A 249 15.73 4.75 3.00
C ALA A 249 16.34 6.15 3.02
N GLN A 250 17.47 6.36 2.32
CA GLN A 250 18.08 7.68 2.18
C GLN A 250 17.15 8.69 1.50
N GLN A 251 16.34 8.27 0.51
CA GLN A 251 15.35 9.15 -0.11
C GLN A 251 14.29 9.62 0.89
N LEU A 252 13.79 8.72 1.74
CA LEU A 252 12.86 9.09 2.82
C LEU A 252 13.49 10.05 3.83
N MET A 253 14.74 9.78 4.23
CA MET A 253 15.44 10.60 5.22
C MET A 253 15.70 12.03 4.73
N LYS A 254 15.86 12.26 3.42
CA LYS A 254 16.01 13.60 2.84
C LYS A 254 14.79 14.51 3.08
N VAL A 255 13.59 13.93 3.20
CA VAL A 255 12.34 14.68 3.42
C VAL A 255 11.83 14.62 4.86
N LYS A 256 12.56 13.96 5.77
CA LYS A 256 12.18 13.83 7.18
C LYS A 256 11.91 15.19 7.85
N HIS A 257 12.74 16.19 7.58
CA HIS A 257 12.69 17.50 8.23
C HIS A 257 11.34 18.22 8.05
N TYR A 258 10.62 17.98 6.95
CA TYR A 258 9.27 18.55 6.73
C TYR A 258 8.23 18.09 7.76
N GLY A 259 8.50 17.02 8.51
CA GLY A 259 7.58 16.43 9.48
C GLY A 259 7.93 16.66 10.94
N GLU A 260 8.96 17.45 11.27
CA GLU A 260 9.49 17.57 12.64
C GLU A 260 8.49 18.17 13.61
N ASP A 261 7.73 19.18 13.18
CA ASP A 261 6.79 19.90 14.04
C ASP A 261 5.34 19.38 13.95
N ILE A 262 5.10 18.33 13.16
CA ILE A 262 3.74 17.82 12.89
C ILE A 262 3.46 16.59 13.74
N GLN A 263 2.72 16.78 14.83
CA GLN A 263 2.34 15.72 15.76
C GLN A 263 1.25 14.81 15.17
N VAL A 264 1.39 13.49 15.34
CA VAL A 264 0.42 12.47 14.86
C VAL A 264 -0.75 12.28 15.85
N LYS A 265 -1.12 13.33 16.60
CA LYS A 265 -1.97 13.20 17.80
C LYS A 265 -3.47 13.08 17.53
N TYR A 266 -3.95 13.49 16.36
CA TYR A 266 -5.39 13.50 16.07
C TYR A 266 -5.65 13.03 14.64
N PHE A 267 -6.28 11.86 14.53
CA PHE A 267 -6.36 11.06 13.31
C PHE A 267 -7.15 11.70 12.16
N LYS A 268 -8.05 12.62 12.47
CA LYS A 268 -8.89 13.29 11.46
C LYS A 268 -8.17 14.53 10.94
N GLY A 269 -7.75 14.46 9.67
CA GLY A 269 -7.19 15.60 8.95
C GLY A 269 -5.68 15.80 9.13
N ILE A 270 -4.91 14.74 9.43
CA ILE A 270 -3.45 14.84 9.39
C ILE A 270 -3.04 15.16 7.95
N GLN A 271 -2.60 16.39 7.74
CA GLN A 271 -2.01 16.81 6.49
C GLN A 271 -0.56 16.35 6.45
N CYS A 272 -0.32 15.21 5.80
CA CYS A 272 1.03 14.80 5.45
C CYS A 272 1.62 15.86 4.50
N PRO A 273 2.79 16.45 4.80
CA PRO A 273 3.48 17.36 3.89
C PRO A 273 3.63 16.74 2.50
N SER A 274 3.40 17.54 1.46
CA SER A 274 3.48 17.09 0.07
C SER A 274 4.81 16.45 -0.26
N GLU A 275 5.91 17.01 0.24
CA GLU A 275 7.28 16.56 0.00
C GLU A 275 7.50 15.15 0.56
N ILE A 276 6.92 14.85 1.72
CA ILE A 276 6.93 13.51 2.31
C ILE A 276 6.06 12.58 1.46
N GLY A 277 4.82 12.97 1.22
CA GLY A 277 3.87 12.17 0.45
C GLY A 277 4.36 11.80 -0.95
N ASP A 278 4.85 12.78 -1.71
CA ASP A 278 5.40 12.62 -3.05
C ASP A 278 6.59 11.66 -3.04
N THR A 279 7.45 11.74 -2.02
CA THR A 279 8.60 10.83 -1.88
C THR A 279 8.14 9.41 -1.60
N PHE A 280 7.10 9.20 -0.78
CA PHE A 280 6.56 7.87 -0.50
C PHE A 280 5.90 7.26 -1.74
N VAL A 281 5.18 8.06 -2.54
CA VAL A 281 4.65 7.63 -3.84
C VAL A 281 5.79 7.30 -4.81
N ASN A 282 6.83 8.14 -4.87
CA ASN A 282 7.98 7.89 -5.73
C ASN A 282 8.68 6.58 -5.34
N VAL A 283 8.96 6.35 -4.06
CA VAL A 283 9.55 5.10 -3.54
C VAL A 283 8.66 3.90 -3.83
N TYR A 284 7.34 4.01 -3.64
CA TYR A 284 6.39 2.93 -3.93
C TYR A 284 6.34 2.54 -5.41
N THR A 285 6.46 3.52 -6.31
CA THR A 285 6.37 3.31 -7.76
C THR A 285 7.70 2.90 -8.41
N LYS A 286 8.83 2.91 -7.69
CA LYS A 286 10.11 2.46 -8.26
C LYS A 286 10.10 0.96 -8.48
N ASP A 287 10.63 0.52 -9.62
CA ASP A 287 10.94 -0.90 -9.80
C ASP A 287 12.03 -1.31 -8.81
N SER A 288 11.62 -1.93 -7.70
CA SER A 288 12.47 -2.28 -6.57
C SER A 288 11.84 -3.43 -5.78
N PHE A 289 12.60 -4.01 -4.84
CA PHE A 289 12.07 -5.04 -3.95
C PHE A 289 10.90 -4.55 -3.08
N TRP A 290 10.86 -3.25 -2.78
CA TRP A 290 10.03 -2.72 -1.70
C TRP A 290 8.53 -2.88 -1.96
N TYR A 291 8.02 -2.43 -3.11
CA TYR A 291 6.59 -2.55 -3.40
C TYR A 291 6.15 -4.02 -3.56
N LYS A 292 7.05 -4.89 -4.08
CA LYS A 292 6.80 -6.32 -4.25
C LYS A 292 6.62 -6.98 -2.89
N LEU A 293 7.55 -6.73 -1.97
CA LEU A 293 7.48 -7.21 -0.59
C LEU A 293 6.23 -6.66 0.12
N LEU A 294 6.04 -5.33 0.08
CA LEU A 294 4.93 -4.66 0.74
C LEU A 294 3.58 -5.25 0.33
N ASN A 295 3.31 -5.32 -0.98
CA ASN A 295 2.06 -5.87 -1.49
C ASN A 295 1.96 -7.39 -1.25
N GLY A 296 3.08 -8.12 -1.31
CA GLY A 296 3.13 -9.56 -1.01
C GLY A 296 2.69 -9.88 0.42
N VAL A 297 3.19 -9.13 1.40
CA VAL A 297 2.80 -9.29 2.82
C VAL A 297 1.36 -8.81 3.04
N LEU A 298 0.98 -7.66 2.47
CA LEU A 298 -0.38 -7.11 2.63
C LEU A 298 -1.48 -8.02 2.08
N ARG A 299 -1.20 -8.82 1.05
CA ARG A 299 -2.13 -9.83 0.52
C ARG A 299 -2.38 -10.99 1.46
N HIS A 300 -1.45 -11.26 2.38
CA HIS A 300 -1.50 -12.39 3.30
C HIS A 300 -1.42 -11.92 4.75
N PRO A 301 -2.37 -11.09 5.23
CA PRO A 301 -2.27 -10.47 6.55
C PRO A 301 -2.27 -11.51 7.69
N LYS A 302 -2.81 -12.72 7.46
CA LYS A 302 -2.80 -13.81 8.43
C LYS A 302 -1.41 -14.40 8.68
N THR A 303 -0.49 -14.25 7.73
CA THR A 303 0.90 -14.72 7.85
C THR A 303 1.86 -13.60 8.24
N ALA A 304 1.37 -12.36 8.32
CA ALA A 304 2.18 -11.22 8.72
C ALA A 304 2.55 -11.32 10.20
N SER A 305 3.85 -11.18 10.51
CA SER A 305 4.33 -11.11 11.88
C SER A 305 4.11 -9.73 12.49
N TYR A 306 4.15 -9.64 13.83
CA TYR A 306 4.13 -8.35 14.51
C TYR A 306 5.36 -7.49 14.17
N ASP A 307 6.50 -8.12 13.92
CA ASP A 307 7.70 -7.42 13.45
C ASP A 307 7.50 -6.80 12.07
N GLN A 308 6.84 -7.51 11.15
CA GLN A 308 6.47 -6.96 9.84
C GLN A 308 5.50 -5.79 9.98
N LEU A 309 4.57 -5.85 10.93
CA LEU A 309 3.70 -4.69 11.22
C LEU A 309 4.52 -3.46 11.62
N LYS A 310 5.57 -3.62 12.42
CA LYS A 310 6.46 -2.52 12.83
C LYS A 310 7.32 -1.99 11.70
N THR A 311 7.79 -2.84 10.79
CA THR A 311 8.68 -2.44 9.68
C THR A 311 7.91 -1.87 8.49
N LEU A 312 6.77 -2.47 8.12
CA LEU A 312 5.97 -2.06 6.95
C LEU A 312 4.87 -1.04 7.30
N GLY A 313 4.41 -1.06 8.55
CA GLY A 313 3.31 -0.22 9.05
C GLY A 313 3.54 1.29 8.89
N PRO A 314 4.70 1.85 9.29
CA PRO A 314 4.99 3.28 9.12
C PRO A 314 4.84 3.74 7.65
N PHE A 315 5.32 2.91 6.71
CA PHE A 315 5.23 3.21 5.29
C PHE A 315 3.80 3.16 4.77
N CYS A 316 3.07 2.09 5.11
CA CYS A 316 1.65 1.98 4.77
C CYS A 316 0.85 3.17 5.31
N PHE A 317 1.13 3.56 6.56
CA PHE A 317 0.45 4.65 7.24
C PHE A 317 0.61 5.99 6.51
N LEU A 318 1.84 6.38 6.20
CA LEU A 318 2.09 7.66 5.54
C LEU A 318 1.56 7.67 4.10
N LEU A 319 1.78 6.61 3.34
CA LEU A 319 1.26 6.51 1.96
C LEU A 319 -0.27 6.56 1.95
N HIS A 320 -0.94 5.80 2.81
CA HIS A 320 -2.41 5.78 2.90
C HIS A 320 -2.98 7.16 3.22
N ASN A 321 -2.43 7.84 4.23
CA ASN A 321 -2.91 9.18 4.60
C ASN A 321 -2.62 10.22 3.52
N TYR A 322 -1.47 10.10 2.84
CA TYR A 322 -1.16 10.99 1.73
C TYR A 322 -2.16 10.84 0.57
N LEU A 323 -2.41 9.60 0.12
CA LEU A 323 -3.35 9.33 -0.98
C LEU A 323 -4.76 9.88 -0.69
N LYS A 324 -5.22 9.81 0.57
CA LYS A 324 -6.48 10.45 0.99
C LYS A 324 -6.47 11.96 0.78
N ASN A 325 -5.37 12.62 1.11
CA ASN A 325 -5.23 14.07 1.02
C ASN A 325 -5.16 14.58 -0.43
N ILE A 326 -4.69 13.74 -1.36
CA ILE A 326 -4.58 14.06 -2.79
C ILE A 326 -5.64 13.34 -3.65
N SER A 327 -6.71 12.85 -3.03
CA SER A 327 -7.74 12.08 -3.70
C SER A 327 -8.40 12.90 -4.83
N THR A 328 -8.52 12.29 -6.01
CA THR A 328 -8.97 12.93 -7.26
C THR A 328 -10.39 12.48 -7.64
N THR A 329 -11.31 13.44 -7.80
CA THR A 329 -12.74 13.21 -8.11
C THR A 329 -13.07 13.15 -9.60
N ASP A 330 -12.15 13.56 -10.47
CA ASP A 330 -12.34 13.64 -11.92
C ASP A 330 -12.25 12.27 -12.61
N ILE A 331 -11.59 11.30 -11.98
CA ILE A 331 -11.48 9.93 -12.47
C ILE A 331 -12.59 9.08 -11.87
N LEU A 332 -13.62 8.83 -12.68
CA LEU A 332 -14.80 8.05 -12.27
C LEU A 332 -14.66 6.55 -12.53
N ARG A 333 -13.66 6.13 -13.30
CA ARG A 333 -13.48 4.73 -13.67
C ARG A 333 -12.02 4.41 -13.88
N VAL A 334 -11.61 3.26 -13.36
CA VAL A 334 -10.25 2.73 -13.52
C VAL A 334 -10.28 1.28 -13.96
N TYR A 335 -9.15 0.83 -14.50
CA TYR A 335 -9.00 -0.47 -15.13
C TYR A 335 -7.76 -1.18 -14.60
N ARG A 336 -7.83 -2.52 -14.52
CA ARG A 336 -6.67 -3.36 -14.17
C ARG A 336 -6.76 -4.70 -14.88
N GLY A 337 -5.75 -5.05 -15.67
CA GLY A 337 -5.60 -6.39 -16.23
C GLY A 337 -4.89 -7.29 -15.22
N ILE A 338 -5.44 -8.46 -14.93
CA ILE A 338 -4.89 -9.42 -13.96
C ILE A 338 -4.88 -10.83 -14.56
N LEU A 339 -3.95 -11.66 -14.09
CA LEU A 339 -3.91 -13.08 -14.43
C LEU A 339 -4.62 -13.90 -13.35
N LEU A 340 -5.77 -14.48 -13.69
CA LEU A 340 -6.49 -15.43 -12.83
C LEU A 340 -6.44 -16.82 -13.45
N THR A 341 -5.79 -17.75 -12.77
CA THR A 341 -5.52 -19.09 -13.29
C THR A 341 -6.69 -20.04 -13.05
N THR A 342 -7.41 -19.86 -11.94
CA THR A 342 -8.46 -20.78 -11.49
C THR A 342 -9.86 -20.17 -11.59
N ALA A 343 -10.89 -21.03 -11.63
CA ALA A 343 -12.28 -20.58 -11.60
C ALA A 343 -12.66 -20.02 -10.22
N GLU A 344 -12.05 -20.57 -9.17
CA GLU A 344 -12.21 -20.17 -7.77
C GLU A 344 -11.71 -18.74 -7.55
N GLU A 345 -10.55 -18.39 -8.10
CA GLU A 345 -10.05 -17.02 -8.10
C GLU A 345 -11.04 -16.06 -8.75
N ARG A 346 -11.57 -16.39 -9.93
CA ARG A 346 -12.59 -15.56 -10.60
C ARG A 346 -13.86 -15.43 -9.77
N LYS A 347 -14.32 -16.54 -9.17
CA LYS A 347 -15.53 -16.58 -8.34
C LYS A 347 -15.40 -15.72 -7.08
N SER A 348 -14.19 -15.57 -6.52
CA SER A 348 -13.96 -14.72 -5.34
C SER A 348 -14.27 -13.23 -5.58
N PHE A 349 -14.23 -12.76 -6.82
CA PHE A 349 -14.64 -11.41 -7.20
C PHE A 349 -16.15 -11.25 -7.43
N MET A 350 -16.91 -12.36 -7.47
CA MET A 350 -18.36 -12.34 -7.64
C MET A 350 -19.11 -12.22 -6.31
N ASP A 351 -18.36 -12.13 -5.21
CA ASP A 351 -18.94 -11.95 -3.89
C ASP A 351 -19.51 -10.53 -3.72
N LYS A 352 -20.51 -10.43 -2.83
CA LYS A 352 -21.23 -9.17 -2.59
C LYS A 352 -20.28 -8.02 -2.24
N HIS A 353 -19.25 -8.31 -1.46
CA HIS A 353 -18.24 -7.33 -1.06
C HIS A 353 -16.85 -7.91 -1.34
N VAL A 354 -16.12 -7.23 -2.22
CA VAL A 354 -14.76 -7.56 -2.63
C VAL A 354 -13.82 -6.54 -1.99
N ARG A 355 -12.97 -6.98 -1.07
CA ARG A 355 -12.01 -6.10 -0.40
C ARG A 355 -10.60 -6.33 -0.91
N PHE A 356 -9.94 -5.26 -1.34
CA PHE A 356 -8.54 -5.27 -1.74
C PHE A 356 -7.65 -5.08 -0.52
N LEU A 357 -6.83 -6.10 -0.20
CA LEU A 357 -6.02 -6.09 1.02
C LEU A 357 -4.72 -5.28 0.89
N SER A 358 -4.14 -5.24 -0.31
CA SER A 358 -2.93 -4.45 -0.63
C SER A 358 -3.28 -3.14 -1.31
N PHE A 359 -2.28 -2.29 -1.51
CA PHE A 359 -2.37 -1.24 -2.52
C PHE A 359 -2.54 -1.89 -3.89
N ASN A 360 -3.33 -1.27 -4.77
CA ASN A 360 -3.61 -1.80 -6.10
C ASN A 360 -3.42 -0.71 -7.16
N SER A 361 -2.39 -0.89 -7.98
CA SER A 361 -2.15 -0.05 -9.15
C SER A 361 -3.23 -0.31 -10.20
N THR A 362 -3.92 0.75 -10.60
CA THR A 362 -4.91 0.73 -11.69
C THR A 362 -4.56 1.84 -12.66
N THR A 363 -5.21 1.89 -13.82
CA THR A 363 -5.00 2.96 -14.80
C THR A 363 -6.32 3.54 -15.24
N ALA A 364 -6.35 4.83 -15.58
CA ALA A 364 -7.49 5.46 -16.22
C ALA A 364 -7.64 5.02 -17.70
N ASN A 365 -6.57 4.48 -18.29
CA ASN A 365 -6.55 4.03 -19.68
C ASN A 365 -6.89 2.54 -19.79
N ARG A 366 -8.06 2.24 -20.38
CA ARG A 366 -8.52 0.87 -20.59
C ARG A 366 -7.56 0.06 -21.47
N GLU A 367 -7.03 0.67 -22.53
CA GLU A 367 -6.18 -0.02 -23.50
C GLU A 367 -4.89 -0.50 -22.83
N LEU A 368 -4.30 0.31 -21.95
CA LEU A 368 -3.13 -0.08 -21.16
C LEU A 368 -3.43 -1.27 -20.23
N ALA A 369 -4.56 -1.25 -19.52
CA ALA A 369 -4.96 -2.37 -18.67
C ALA A 369 -5.26 -3.65 -19.47
N GLU A 370 -5.75 -3.53 -20.70
CA GLU A 370 -6.10 -4.68 -21.54
C GLU A 370 -4.89 -5.49 -22.03
N ILE A 371 -3.68 -4.93 -22.00
CA ILE A 371 -2.45 -5.64 -22.37
C ILE A 371 -2.13 -6.75 -21.35
N TYR A 372 -2.56 -6.61 -20.09
CA TYR A 372 -2.17 -7.53 -19.02
C TYR A 372 -3.17 -8.62 -18.71
N GLY A 373 -2.65 -9.83 -18.50
CA GLY A 373 -3.39 -10.97 -17.95
C GLY A 373 -4.59 -11.42 -18.79
N ASN A 374 -5.31 -12.42 -18.28
CA ASN A 374 -6.48 -13.01 -18.96
C ASN A 374 -7.82 -12.45 -18.46
N THR A 375 -7.80 -11.53 -17.50
CA THR A 375 -8.99 -10.94 -16.88
C THR A 375 -8.82 -9.42 -16.81
N LEU A 376 -9.86 -8.66 -17.19
CA LEU A 376 -9.94 -7.22 -17.06
C LEU A 376 -10.92 -6.87 -15.92
N LEU A 377 -10.44 -6.12 -14.94
CA LEU A 377 -11.28 -5.45 -13.97
C LEU A 377 -11.69 -4.08 -14.51
N ILE A 378 -13.00 -3.80 -14.49
CA ILE A 378 -13.57 -2.48 -14.76
C ILE A 378 -14.18 -1.98 -13.45
N ILE A 379 -13.57 -0.96 -12.86
CA ILE A 379 -13.90 -0.50 -11.51
C ILE A 379 -14.52 0.89 -11.60
N ASP A 380 -15.81 0.98 -11.29
CA ASP A 380 -16.54 2.23 -11.19
C ASP A 380 -16.29 2.88 -9.83
N LEU A 381 -15.77 4.11 -9.84
CA LEU A 381 -15.47 4.92 -8.67
C LEU A 381 -16.56 5.96 -8.39
N ASP A 382 -17.59 6.05 -9.24
CA ASP A 382 -18.66 7.04 -9.10
C ASP A 382 -19.52 6.76 -7.85
N THR A 383 -19.32 7.55 -6.80
CA THR A 383 -20.03 7.44 -5.51
C THR A 383 -21.12 8.51 -5.35
N LYS A 384 -21.74 8.95 -6.45
CA LYS A 384 -22.86 9.92 -6.49
C LYS A 384 -24.04 9.66 -5.55
N PHE A 385 -24.05 8.56 -4.80
CA PHE A 385 -25.16 8.14 -3.97
C PHE A 385 -25.35 8.93 -2.66
N ASN A 386 -24.39 9.72 -2.17
CA ASN A 386 -24.64 10.58 -1.02
C ASN A 386 -23.86 11.89 -1.09
N ALA A 387 -24.56 13.03 -1.16
CA ALA A 387 -24.02 14.39 -1.20
C ALA A 387 -23.24 14.82 0.07
N MET A 388 -22.88 13.89 0.96
CA MET A 388 -22.32 14.19 2.28
C MET A 388 -20.95 13.61 2.60
N GLN A 389 -20.29 12.81 1.74
CA GLN A 389 -18.89 12.43 2.04
C GLN A 389 -18.09 11.90 0.86
N ASP A 390 -16.81 12.29 0.83
CA ASP A 390 -15.77 11.85 -0.09
C ASP A 390 -15.46 10.35 0.09
N CYS A 391 -16.29 9.45 -0.46
CA CYS A 391 -16.06 8.00 -0.46
C CYS A 391 -15.00 7.57 -1.49
N GLN A 392 -14.00 8.42 -1.77
CA GLN A 392 -12.93 8.07 -2.67
C GLN A 392 -12.15 6.87 -2.11
N VAL A 393 -11.51 6.09 -2.98
CA VAL A 393 -10.78 4.87 -2.59
C VAL A 393 -9.34 4.83 -3.16
N GLY A 394 -8.88 5.95 -3.70
CA GLY A 394 -7.54 6.08 -4.28
C GLY A 394 -7.26 7.50 -4.74
N ALA A 395 -6.17 7.65 -5.48
CA ALA A 395 -5.76 8.92 -6.08
C ALA A 395 -5.00 8.70 -7.39
N SER A 396 -5.08 9.66 -8.32
CA SER A 396 -4.18 9.71 -9.47
C SER A 396 -2.77 10.05 -9.00
N ILE A 397 -1.84 9.12 -9.23
CA ILE A 397 -0.42 9.31 -8.93
C ILE A 397 0.45 9.35 -10.18
N SER A 398 -0.15 9.32 -11.37
CA SER A 398 0.54 9.41 -12.67
C SER A 398 1.62 10.49 -12.69
N HIS A 399 1.27 11.69 -12.23
CA HIS A 399 2.20 12.81 -12.22
C HIS A 399 3.34 12.61 -11.22
N LEU A 400 3.20 11.81 -10.16
CA LEU A 400 4.21 11.54 -9.12
C LEU A 400 5.03 10.28 -9.39
N SER A 401 4.48 9.35 -10.18
CA SER A 401 5.08 8.07 -10.53
C SER A 401 6.36 8.24 -11.34
N ASN A 402 7.26 7.26 -11.24
CA ASN A 402 8.38 7.12 -12.17
C ASN A 402 7.93 6.72 -13.58
N PHE A 403 6.67 6.33 -13.73
CA PHE A 403 6.05 5.85 -14.98
C PHE A 403 4.75 6.64 -15.26
N PRO A 404 4.84 7.94 -15.59
CA PRO A 404 3.66 8.78 -15.80
C PRO A 404 2.76 8.31 -16.96
N GLU A 405 3.34 7.67 -17.97
CA GLU A 405 2.67 6.95 -19.06
C GLU A 405 1.71 5.84 -18.62
N GLU A 406 1.85 5.27 -17.43
CA GLU A 406 0.95 4.21 -16.94
C GLU A 406 -0.43 4.78 -16.57
N GLU A 407 -0.53 6.12 -16.49
CA GLU A 407 -1.73 6.83 -16.03
C GLU A 407 -2.24 6.24 -14.71
N GLU A 408 -1.29 5.96 -13.80
CA GLU A 408 -1.55 5.20 -12.60
C GLU A 408 -2.52 5.93 -11.65
N TYR A 409 -3.60 5.23 -11.32
CA TYR A 409 -4.50 5.52 -10.21
C TYR A 409 -4.28 4.46 -9.13
N LEU A 410 -3.80 4.87 -7.96
CA LEU A 410 -3.45 3.96 -6.88
C LEU A 410 -4.61 3.82 -5.90
N LEU A 411 -5.20 2.63 -5.84
CA LEU A 411 -6.19 2.27 -4.83
C LEU A 411 -5.48 1.94 -3.51
N TRP A 412 -5.96 2.50 -2.40
CA TRP A 412 -5.36 2.26 -1.10
C TRP A 412 -5.77 0.92 -0.48
N THR A 413 -5.03 0.50 0.55
CA THR A 413 -5.30 -0.75 1.27
C THR A 413 -6.69 -0.77 1.91
N GLY A 414 -7.36 -1.91 1.82
CA GLY A 414 -8.68 -2.12 2.41
C GLY A 414 -9.84 -1.55 1.60
N ALA A 415 -9.62 -0.97 0.42
CA ALA A 415 -10.70 -0.49 -0.45
C ALA A 415 -11.71 -1.62 -0.74
N CYS A 416 -13.00 -1.30 -0.62
CA CYS A 416 -14.11 -2.25 -0.73
C CYS A 416 -14.96 -1.95 -1.96
N PHE A 417 -15.32 -2.99 -2.69
CA PHE A 417 -16.09 -2.92 -3.93
C PHE A 417 -17.25 -3.89 -3.91
N GLU A 418 -18.26 -3.62 -4.73
CA GLU A 418 -19.39 -4.50 -4.97
C GLU A 418 -19.30 -5.08 -6.37
N PHE A 419 -19.53 -6.38 -6.48
CA PHE A 419 -19.69 -7.03 -7.77
C PHE A 419 -20.92 -6.49 -8.51
N VAL A 420 -20.75 -6.17 -9.79
CA VAL A 420 -21.83 -5.69 -10.66
C VAL A 420 -22.24 -6.78 -11.65
N LYS A 421 -21.29 -7.24 -12.46
CA LYS A 421 -21.52 -8.29 -13.47
C LYS A 421 -20.21 -8.91 -13.94
N TYR A 422 -20.34 -10.03 -14.63
CA TYR A 422 -19.25 -10.78 -15.24
C TYR A 422 -19.58 -11.10 -16.70
N GLU A 423 -18.60 -10.93 -17.58
CA GLU A 423 -18.71 -11.19 -19.02
C GLU A 423 -17.46 -11.92 -19.52
N TYR A 424 -17.56 -12.57 -20.68
CA TYR A 424 -16.42 -13.12 -21.40
C TYR A 424 -16.39 -12.54 -22.81
N ASP A 425 -15.31 -11.84 -23.14
CA ASP A 425 -15.06 -11.31 -24.47
C ASP A 425 -14.48 -12.43 -25.34
N ASN A 426 -15.32 -12.98 -26.23
CA ASN A 426 -14.92 -14.06 -27.13
C ASN A 426 -13.88 -13.63 -28.18
N LEU A 427 -13.80 -12.34 -28.52
CA LEU A 427 -12.86 -11.84 -29.52
C LEU A 427 -11.47 -11.66 -28.91
N LYS A 428 -11.41 -11.12 -27.70
CA LYS A 428 -10.15 -10.91 -26.96
C LYS A 428 -9.75 -12.11 -26.11
N HIS A 429 -10.59 -13.16 -26.07
CA HIS A 429 -10.46 -14.30 -25.17
C HIS A 429 -10.24 -13.90 -23.71
N LYS A 430 -10.95 -12.85 -23.26
CA LYS A 430 -10.69 -12.19 -21.98
C LYS A 430 -11.90 -12.20 -21.06
N HIS A 431 -11.69 -12.53 -19.79
CA HIS A 431 -12.72 -12.39 -18.76
C HIS A 431 -12.87 -10.92 -18.38
N ILE A 432 -14.10 -10.44 -18.16
CA ILE A 432 -14.37 -9.07 -17.73
C ILE A 432 -15.20 -9.08 -16.46
N ILE A 433 -14.69 -8.45 -15.41
CA ILE A 433 -15.35 -8.32 -14.12
C ILE A 433 -15.62 -6.85 -13.87
N TYR A 434 -16.90 -6.52 -13.64
CA TYR A 434 -17.33 -5.17 -13.32
C TYR A 434 -17.53 -5.03 -11.81
N LEU A 435 -16.85 -4.04 -11.24
CA LEU A 435 -16.91 -3.68 -9.83
C LEU A 435 -17.38 -2.22 -9.70
N LYS A 436 -17.99 -1.88 -8.58
CA LYS A 436 -18.27 -0.48 -8.20
C LYS A 436 -17.82 -0.23 -6.77
N SER A 437 -17.44 1.01 -6.44
CA SER A 437 -17.09 1.39 -5.07
C SER A 437 -18.25 1.08 -4.12
N SER A 438 -17.94 0.44 -2.97
CA SER A 438 -18.96 0.07 -1.99
C SER A 438 -19.22 1.19 -0.98
N GLU A 439 -20.47 1.32 -0.54
CA GLU A 439 -20.84 2.22 0.57
C GLU A 439 -20.13 1.84 1.88
N ALA A 440 -19.70 0.58 2.01
CA ALA A 440 -18.95 0.10 3.17
C ALA A 440 -17.64 0.88 3.40
N ASN A 441 -17.12 1.56 2.38
CA ASN A 441 -15.94 2.43 2.52
C ASN A 441 -16.18 3.59 3.50
N ASN A 442 -17.41 4.09 3.64
CA ASN A 442 -17.72 5.17 4.59
C ASN A 442 -17.49 4.77 6.04
N ASN A 443 -17.82 3.51 6.37
CA ASN A 443 -17.67 2.97 7.72
C ASN A 443 -16.22 2.62 8.07
N LEU A 444 -15.29 2.67 7.12
CA LEU A 444 -13.86 2.47 7.38
C LEU A 444 -13.19 3.71 7.94
N PHE A 445 -13.87 4.85 7.84
CA PHE A 445 -13.29 6.16 8.14
C PHE A 445 -14.04 6.93 9.24
N SER A 446 -15.19 6.41 9.67
CA SER A 446 -15.93 6.87 10.85
C SER A 446 -15.30 6.36 12.14
#